data_AF-A0A512AFJ7-F1
#
_entry.id   AF-A0A512AFJ7-F1
#
_cell.length_a   1.000
_cell.length_b   1.000
_cell.length_c   1.000
_cell.angle_alpha   90.00
_cell.angle_beta   90.00
_cell.angle_gamma   90.00
#
_symmetry.space_group_name_H-M   'P 1'
#
loop_
_entity.id
_entity.type
_entity.pdbx_description
1 polymer ?
#
loop_
_entity_poly.entity_id
_entity_poly.type
_entity_poly.pdbx_seq_one_letter_code
_entity_poly.pdbx_strand_id
1 'polypeptide(L)'
;MEGSGVKRVSEAARALGYAGLLPQVAALLAVFKGGPWAWTGLALAYAYAALIFSFLGGVWWGIGIAKPESPKWIFLAGVMPSLIALAGWFPWMLGWTWPGPELIALGACIALSPLVDLAIGLRPEGWMALRRNLSIGLGGLSIVIGLLAERASGI
;
A
#
# COMPACT_ATOMS: atom_id res chain seq x y z
N MET A 1 -35.52 15.34 -6.78
CA MET A 1 -34.30 15.50 -7.61
C MET A 1 -33.27 16.20 -6.74
N GLU A 2 -32.49 15.44 -5.99
CA GLU A 2 -31.46 15.99 -5.11
C GLU A 2 -30.13 15.89 -5.83
N GLY A 3 -29.52 17.04 -6.10
CA GLY A 3 -28.33 17.16 -6.91
C GLY A 3 -27.19 16.33 -6.31
N SER A 4 -26.80 15.27 -7.01
CA SER A 4 -25.61 14.49 -6.70
C SER A 4 -24.37 15.30 -7.06
N GLY A 5 -24.12 16.35 -6.28
CA GLY A 5 -22.85 17.08 -6.30
C GLY A 5 -21.72 16.08 -6.15
N VAL A 6 -20.72 16.18 -7.02
CA VAL A 6 -19.55 15.32 -6.98
C VAL A 6 -18.97 15.40 -5.56
N LYS A 7 -18.99 14.29 -4.82
CA LYS A 7 -18.47 14.26 -3.44
C LYS A 7 -16.97 14.53 -3.49
N ARG A 8 -16.57 15.77 -3.20
CA ARG A 8 -15.15 16.15 -3.04
C ARG A 8 -14.55 15.42 -1.84
N VAL A 9 -13.31 14.99 -1.97
CA VAL A 9 -12.55 14.43 -0.83
C VAL A 9 -12.45 15.47 0.29
N SER A 10 -12.85 15.10 1.51
CA SER A 10 -12.78 15.99 2.67
C SER A 10 -11.34 16.29 3.07
N GLU A 11 -11.12 17.43 3.73
CA GLU A 11 -9.79 17.81 4.21
C GLU A 11 -9.23 16.82 5.23
N ALA A 12 -10.09 16.29 6.10
CA ALA A 12 -9.72 15.26 7.06
C ALA A 12 -9.23 13.98 6.37
N ALA A 13 -9.93 13.52 5.31
CA ALA A 13 -9.49 12.36 4.54
C ALA A 13 -8.16 12.61 3.82
N ARG A 14 -7.93 13.82 3.32
CA ARG A 14 -6.66 14.22 2.71
C ARG A 14 -5.53 14.23 3.75
N ALA A 15 -5.73 14.86 4.90
CA ALA A 15 -4.74 14.98 5.96
C ALA A 15 -4.35 13.61 6.53
N LEU A 16 -5.34 12.78 6.88
CA LEU A 16 -5.10 11.43 7.39
C LEU A 16 -4.49 10.52 6.31
N GLY A 17 -4.87 10.68 5.05
CA GLY A 17 -4.25 9.98 3.93
C GLY A 17 -2.74 10.22 3.87
N TYR A 18 -2.30 11.48 3.93
CA TYR A 18 -0.87 11.81 3.95
C TYR A 18 -0.17 11.43 5.25
N ALA A 19 -0.84 11.53 6.40
CA ALA A 19 -0.31 11.05 7.68
C ALA A 19 -0.03 9.54 7.65
N GLY A 20 -0.76 8.79 6.82
CA GLY A 20 -0.48 7.38 6.54
C GLY A 20 0.90 7.12 5.93
N LEU A 21 1.66 8.12 5.46
CA LEU A 21 3.03 7.90 5.00
C LEU A 21 4.05 7.86 6.16
N LEU A 22 3.68 8.39 7.33
CA LEU A 22 4.60 8.55 8.47
C LEU A 22 5.24 7.22 8.93
N PRO A 23 4.53 6.09 9.05
CA PRO A 23 5.16 4.84 9.48
C PRO A 23 6.22 4.35 8.50
N GLN A 24 5.99 4.49 7.19
CA GLN A 24 6.97 4.09 6.18
C GLN A 24 8.19 5.02 6.14
N VAL A 25 8.01 6.32 6.39
CA VAL A 25 9.11 7.27 6.56
C VAL A 25 9.96 6.93 7.78
N ALA A 26 9.32 6.61 8.92
CA ALA A 26 10.03 6.20 10.13
C ALA A 26 10.82 4.90 9.90
N ALA A 27 10.23 3.94 9.20
CA ALA A 27 10.90 2.70 8.83
C ALA A 27 12.12 2.95 7.93
N LEU A 28 12.01 3.83 6.92
CA LEU A 28 13.12 4.23 6.07
C LEU A 28 14.27 4.84 6.89
N LEU A 29 13.97 5.76 7.80
CA LEU A 29 14.99 6.39 8.65
C LEU A 29 15.72 5.36 9.53
N ALA A 30 15.00 4.39 10.08
CA ALA A 30 15.59 3.30 10.88
C ALA A 30 16.52 2.41 10.05
N VAL A 31 16.09 2.02 8.83
CA VAL A 31 16.89 1.22 7.89
C VAL A 31 18.11 2.00 7.41
N PHE A 32 17.94 3.27 7.04
CA PHE A 32 19.03 4.12 6.56
C PHE A 32 20.10 4.38 7.62
N LYS A 33 19.70 4.59 8.89
CA LYS A 33 20.63 4.79 10.01
C LYS A 33 21.41 3.51 10.34
N GLY A 34 20.86 2.34 10.05
CA GLY A 34 21.44 1.05 10.40
C GLY A 34 21.46 0.77 11.91
N GLY A 35 22.25 -0.22 12.32
CA GLY A 35 22.41 -0.61 13.71
C GLY A 35 21.24 -1.45 14.26
N PRO A 36 21.00 -1.45 15.59
CA PRO A 36 20.07 -2.38 16.24
C PRO A 36 18.61 -2.29 15.74
N TRP A 37 18.23 -1.14 15.19
CA TRP A 37 16.86 -0.85 14.75
C TRP A 37 16.62 -1.16 13.27
N ALA A 38 17.66 -1.52 12.51
CA ALA A 38 17.56 -1.72 11.07
C ALA A 38 16.55 -2.83 10.72
N TRP A 39 16.65 -3.97 11.41
CA TRP A 39 15.72 -5.08 11.23
C TRP A 39 14.28 -4.71 11.63
N THR A 40 14.10 -4.01 12.76
CA THR A 40 12.78 -3.51 13.19
C THR A 40 12.19 -2.56 12.15
N GLY A 41 13.02 -1.71 11.54
CA GLY A 41 12.63 -0.85 10.42
C GLY A 41 12.17 -1.65 9.21
N LEU A 42 12.90 -2.69 8.80
CA LEU A 42 12.51 -3.59 7.71
C LEU A 42 11.19 -4.30 8.00
N ALA A 43 11.03 -4.85 9.21
CA ALA A 43 9.82 -5.52 9.64
C ALA A 43 8.60 -4.58 9.64
N LEU A 44 8.76 -3.36 10.18
CA LEU A 44 7.74 -2.32 10.15
C LEU A 44 7.38 -1.91 8.72
N ALA A 45 8.38 -1.71 7.86
CA ALA A 45 8.19 -1.32 6.47
C ALA A 45 7.33 -2.33 5.71
N TYR A 46 7.61 -3.62 5.88
CA TYR A 46 6.85 -4.67 5.21
C TYR A 46 5.45 -4.79 5.81
N ALA A 47 5.35 -4.89 7.14
CA ALA A 47 4.08 -5.06 7.83
C ALA A 47 3.10 -3.93 7.50
N TYR A 48 3.59 -2.69 7.48
CA TYR A 48 2.77 -1.53 7.20
C TYR A 48 2.33 -1.44 5.73
N ALA A 49 3.24 -1.69 4.78
CA ALA A 49 2.90 -1.78 3.37
C ALA A 49 1.87 -2.89 3.10
N ALA A 50 2.02 -4.04 3.75
CA ALA A 50 1.11 -5.19 3.66
C ALA A 50 -0.29 -4.84 4.19
N LEU A 51 -0.36 -4.16 5.34
CA LEU A 51 -1.60 -3.67 5.92
C LEU A 51 -2.33 -2.69 5.01
N ILE A 52 -1.61 -1.68 4.47
CA ILE A 52 -2.23 -0.71 3.56
C ILE A 52 -2.68 -1.40 2.28
N PHE A 53 -1.88 -2.27 1.69
CA PHE A 53 -2.27 -2.97 0.45
C PHE A 53 -3.53 -3.83 0.67
N SER A 54 -3.59 -4.56 1.78
CA SER A 54 -4.77 -5.33 2.19
C SER A 54 -6.00 -4.45 2.43
N PHE A 55 -5.81 -3.29 3.07
CA PHE A 55 -6.87 -2.30 3.28
C PHE A 55 -7.46 -1.81 1.95
N LEU A 56 -6.63 -1.56 0.94
CA LEU A 56 -7.10 -1.17 -0.40
C LEU A 56 -7.95 -2.26 -1.05
N GLY A 57 -7.57 -3.52 -0.87
CA GLY A 57 -8.39 -4.66 -1.26
C GLY A 57 -9.79 -4.64 -0.62
N GLY A 58 -9.86 -4.39 0.68
CA GLY A 58 -11.12 -4.20 1.40
C GLY A 58 -11.97 -3.04 0.87
N VAL A 59 -11.34 -1.92 0.50
CA VAL A 59 -12.03 -0.77 -0.12
C VAL A 59 -12.70 -1.18 -1.43
N TRP A 60 -11.98 -1.89 -2.31
CA TRP A 60 -12.54 -2.35 -3.58
C TRP A 60 -13.65 -3.37 -3.39
N TRP A 61 -13.53 -4.28 -2.41
CA TRP A 61 -14.59 -5.23 -2.08
C TRP A 61 -15.86 -4.49 -1.64
N GLY A 62 -15.74 -3.53 -0.73
CA GLY A 62 -16.86 -2.71 -0.26
C GLY A 62 -17.54 -1.93 -1.38
N ILE A 63 -16.76 -1.38 -2.33
CA ILE A 63 -17.31 -0.73 -3.53
C ILE A 63 -18.08 -1.73 -4.39
N GLY A 64 -17.56 -2.94 -4.56
CA GLY A 64 -18.21 -4.02 -5.30
C GLY A 64 -19.59 -4.40 -4.76
N ILE A 65 -19.79 -4.37 -3.43
CA ILE A 65 -21.12 -4.53 -2.82
C ILE A 65 -22.01 -3.33 -3.10
N ALA A 66 -21.47 -2.14 -2.85
CA ALA A 66 -22.25 -0.91 -2.79
C ALA A 66 -22.78 -0.48 -4.16
N LYS A 67 -22.16 -0.94 -5.24
CA LYS A 67 -22.48 -0.59 -6.62
C LYS A 67 -22.83 -1.84 -7.44
N PRO A 68 -24.11 -2.08 -7.75
CA PRO A 68 -24.56 -3.23 -8.54
C PRO A 68 -23.89 -3.37 -9.91
N GLU A 69 -23.45 -2.26 -10.49
CA GLU A 69 -22.78 -2.18 -11.80
C GLU A 69 -21.28 -2.50 -11.75
N SER A 70 -20.71 -2.77 -10.57
CA SER A 70 -19.30 -3.07 -10.43
C SER A 70 -18.91 -4.34 -11.18
N PRO A 71 -17.74 -4.37 -11.84
CA PRO A 71 -17.30 -5.56 -12.54
C PRO A 71 -16.97 -6.69 -11.55
N LYS A 72 -17.38 -7.92 -11.85
CA LYS A 72 -17.22 -9.08 -10.94
C LYS A 72 -15.76 -9.35 -10.53
N TRP A 73 -14.79 -8.99 -11.37
CA TRP A 73 -13.36 -9.15 -11.06
C TRP A 73 -12.91 -8.27 -9.88
N ILE A 74 -13.67 -7.23 -9.49
CA ILE A 74 -13.35 -6.36 -8.36
C ILE A 74 -13.20 -7.13 -7.05
N PHE A 75 -13.96 -8.23 -6.87
CA PHE A 75 -13.86 -9.07 -5.68
C PHE A 75 -12.56 -9.85 -5.65
N LEU A 76 -12.10 -10.33 -6.81
CA LEU A 76 -10.77 -10.92 -6.94
C LEU A 76 -9.69 -9.87 -6.65
N ALA A 77 -9.78 -8.69 -7.27
CA ALA A 77 -8.87 -7.58 -6.98
C ALA A 77 -8.90 -7.16 -5.50
N GLY A 78 -10.04 -7.33 -4.81
CA GLY A 78 -10.19 -7.07 -3.39
C GLY A 78 -9.48 -8.08 -2.48
N VAL A 79 -9.44 -9.36 -2.87
CA VAL A 79 -8.80 -10.43 -2.07
C VAL A 79 -7.31 -10.56 -2.35
N MET A 80 -6.88 -10.36 -3.61
CA MET A 80 -5.49 -10.55 -4.03
C MET A 80 -4.46 -9.78 -3.19
N PRO A 81 -4.69 -8.53 -2.77
CA PRO A 81 -3.73 -7.80 -1.95
C PRO A 81 -3.34 -8.51 -0.66
N SER A 82 -4.32 -9.06 0.07
CA SER A 82 -4.07 -9.79 1.31
C SER A 82 -3.33 -11.11 1.06
N LEU A 83 -3.66 -11.82 -0.03
CA LEU A 83 -2.99 -13.07 -0.38
C LEU A 83 -1.54 -12.84 -0.83
N ILE A 84 -1.29 -11.80 -1.62
CA ILE A 84 0.06 -11.41 -2.06
C ILE A 84 0.89 -10.98 -0.84
N ALA A 85 0.32 -10.16 0.04
CA ALA A 85 1.00 -9.72 1.26
C ALA A 85 1.31 -10.88 2.21
N LEU A 86 0.41 -11.87 2.33
CA LEU A 86 0.65 -13.08 3.11
C LEU A 86 1.73 -13.96 2.46
N ALA A 87 1.69 -14.13 1.14
CA ALA A 87 2.68 -14.92 0.40
C ALA A 87 4.10 -14.34 0.53
N GLY A 88 4.26 -13.02 0.48
CA GLY A 88 5.56 -12.36 0.72
C GLY A 88 6.07 -12.46 2.16
N TRP A 89 5.26 -12.97 3.10
CA TRP A 89 5.72 -13.29 4.46
C TRP A 89 6.42 -14.67 4.52
N PHE A 90 6.16 -15.54 3.53
CA PHE A 90 6.61 -16.92 3.53
C PHE A 90 8.14 -17.10 3.63
N PRO A 91 9.00 -16.32 2.94
CA PRO A 91 10.45 -16.44 3.08
C PRO A 91 10.93 -16.23 4.53
N TRP A 92 10.35 -15.27 5.24
CA TRP A 92 10.66 -15.04 6.66
C TRP A 92 10.27 -16.23 7.55
N MET A 93 9.12 -16.86 7.28
CA MET A 93 8.66 -18.04 8.04
C MET A 93 9.59 -19.25 7.88
N LEU A 94 10.31 -19.32 6.76
CA LEU A 94 11.28 -20.38 6.47
C LEU A 94 12.71 -20.03 6.94
N GLY A 95 12.90 -18.86 7.56
CA GLY A 95 14.21 -18.38 7.98
C GLY A 95 15.10 -17.92 6.83
N TRP A 96 14.53 -17.61 5.66
CA TRP A 96 15.28 -17.10 4.51
C TRP A 96 15.54 -15.58 4.62
N THR A 97 16.36 -15.08 3.71
CA THR A 97 16.62 -13.63 3.60
C THR A 97 15.34 -12.90 3.19
N TRP A 98 15.02 -11.83 3.90
CA TRP A 98 13.76 -11.08 3.82
C TRP A 98 13.94 -9.69 4.45
N PRO A 99 13.22 -8.60 4.08
CA PRO A 99 12.12 -8.49 3.11
C PRO A 99 12.49 -7.80 1.78
N GLY A 100 13.75 -7.83 1.34
CA GLY A 100 14.22 -6.97 0.23
C GLY A 100 13.38 -7.08 -1.05
N PRO A 101 13.36 -8.24 -1.72
CA PRO A 101 12.55 -8.47 -2.92
C PRO A 101 11.04 -8.29 -2.68
N GLU A 102 10.55 -8.70 -1.50
CA GLU A 102 9.13 -8.68 -1.19
C GLU A 102 8.61 -7.25 -0.97
N LEU A 103 9.41 -6.37 -0.37
CA LEU A 103 9.14 -4.94 -0.27
C LEU A 103 9.09 -4.26 -1.64
N ILE A 104 9.99 -4.64 -2.56
CA ILE A 104 10.01 -4.10 -3.92
C ILE A 104 8.74 -4.52 -4.67
N ALA A 105 8.39 -5.81 -4.61
CA ALA A 105 7.18 -6.34 -5.23
C ALA A 105 5.93 -5.67 -4.66
N LEU A 106 5.83 -5.59 -3.33
CA LEU A 106 4.69 -4.97 -2.65
C LEU A 106 4.58 -3.47 -2.94
N GLY A 107 5.72 -2.76 -2.96
CA GLY A 107 5.77 -1.34 -3.32
C GLY A 107 5.32 -1.10 -4.76
N ALA A 108 5.71 -1.96 -5.71
CA ALA A 108 5.24 -1.90 -7.09
C ALA A 108 3.73 -2.15 -7.18
N CYS A 109 3.20 -3.16 -6.48
CA CYS A 109 1.76 -3.43 -6.43
C CYS A 109 0.98 -2.23 -5.87
N ILE A 110 1.47 -1.58 -4.81
CA ILE A 110 0.86 -0.38 -4.22
C ILE A 110 0.90 0.79 -5.21
N ALA A 111 2.04 1.03 -5.86
CA ALA A 111 2.21 2.12 -6.83
C ALA A 111 1.28 1.95 -8.04
N LEU A 112 1.04 0.71 -8.49
CA LEU A 112 0.15 0.39 -9.60
C LEU A 112 -1.33 0.28 -9.19
N SER A 113 -1.64 0.18 -7.90
CA SER A 113 -3.02 0.03 -7.41
C SER A 113 -4.04 1.10 -7.88
N PRO A 114 -3.67 2.38 -8.15
CA PRO A 114 -4.61 3.35 -8.70
C PRO A 114 -5.18 2.98 -10.08
N LEU A 115 -4.56 2.04 -10.80
CA LEU A 115 -5.10 1.52 -12.07
C LEU A 115 -6.42 0.76 -11.83
N VAL A 116 -6.58 0.11 -10.69
CA VAL A 116 -7.86 -0.52 -10.30
C VAL A 116 -8.93 0.54 -10.11
N ASP A 117 -8.60 1.64 -9.42
CA ASP A 117 -9.52 2.77 -9.21
C ASP A 117 -9.98 3.39 -10.53
N LEU A 118 -9.06 3.51 -11.50
CA LEU A 118 -9.38 3.96 -12.86
C LEU A 118 -10.31 2.99 -13.61
N ALA A 119 -10.06 1.68 -13.49
CA ALA A 119 -10.79 0.63 -14.19
C ALA A 119 -12.22 0.44 -13.67
N ILE A 120 -12.46 0.68 -12.37
CA ILE A 120 -13.79 0.62 -11.76
C ILE A 120 -14.52 1.98 -11.78
N GLY A 121 -13.93 3.00 -12.40
CA GLY A 121 -14.53 4.34 -12.52
C GLY A 121 -14.65 5.10 -11.19
N LEU A 122 -13.83 4.79 -10.19
CA LEU A 122 -13.83 5.49 -8.90
C LEU A 122 -13.16 6.87 -9.03
N ARG A 123 -13.93 7.89 -9.39
CA ARG A 123 -13.41 9.24 -9.65
C ARG A 123 -14.16 10.39 -8.95
N PRO A 124 -14.34 10.37 -7.61
CA PRO A 124 -14.72 11.59 -6.90
C PRO A 124 -13.71 12.73 -7.12
N GLU A 125 -14.16 13.98 -7.04
CA GLU A 125 -13.29 15.16 -7.17
C GLU A 125 -12.13 15.10 -6.17
N GLY A 126 -10.90 15.18 -6.69
CA GLY A 126 -9.66 15.15 -5.90
C GLY A 126 -9.19 13.76 -5.48
N TRP A 127 -10.00 12.71 -5.64
CA TRP A 127 -9.63 11.35 -5.25
C TRP A 127 -8.41 10.83 -6.01
N MET A 128 -8.44 10.85 -7.34
CA MET A 128 -7.35 10.28 -8.15
C MET A 128 -6.00 10.97 -7.92
N ALA A 129 -6.01 12.29 -7.66
CA ALA A 129 -4.80 13.03 -7.34
C ALA A 129 -4.22 12.62 -5.98
N LEU A 130 -5.06 12.56 -4.94
CA LEU A 130 -4.67 12.07 -3.62
C LEU A 130 -4.15 10.64 -3.71
N ARG A 131 -4.93 9.77 -4.35
CA ARG A 131 -4.66 8.35 -4.47
C ARG A 131 -3.33 8.06 -5.15
N ARG A 132 -3.05 8.73 -6.27
CA ARG A 132 -1.76 8.64 -6.96
C ARG A 132 -0.61 9.06 -6.05
N ASN A 133 -0.73 10.20 -5.36
CA ASN A 133 0.33 10.70 -4.49
C ASN A 133 0.62 9.73 -3.33
N LEU A 134 -0.42 9.18 -2.70
CA LEU A 134 -0.27 8.21 -1.62
C LEU A 134 0.33 6.88 -2.10
N SER A 135 -0.14 6.37 -3.25
CA SER A 135 0.36 5.12 -3.82
C SER A 135 1.82 5.23 -4.29
N ILE A 136 2.19 6.33 -4.94
CA ILE A 136 3.60 6.57 -5.35
C ILE A 136 4.46 6.82 -4.11
N GLY A 137 3.97 7.60 -3.13
CA GLY A 137 4.72 7.88 -1.91
C GLY A 137 4.99 6.62 -1.10
N LEU A 138 3.94 5.87 -0.75
CA LEU A 138 4.09 4.64 0.04
C LEU A 138 4.84 3.56 -0.74
N GLY A 139 4.43 3.30 -2.00
CA GLY A 139 5.06 2.28 -2.83
C GLY A 139 6.53 2.59 -3.14
N GLY A 140 6.84 3.85 -3.42
CA GLY A 140 8.22 4.32 -3.63
C GLY A 140 9.07 4.18 -2.37
N LEU A 141 8.55 4.57 -1.20
CA LEU A 141 9.25 4.36 0.08
C LEU A 141 9.51 2.86 0.32
N SER A 142 8.52 1.98 0.08
CA SER A 142 8.69 0.53 0.21
C SER A 142 9.78 -0.01 -0.72
N ILE A 143 9.81 0.41 -2.00
CA ILE A 143 10.84 0.01 -2.96
C ILE A 143 12.23 0.46 -2.48
N VAL A 144 12.37 1.74 -2.08
CA VAL A 144 13.64 2.27 -1.59
C VAL A 144 14.14 1.48 -0.37
N ILE A 145 13.26 1.17 0.59
CA ILE A 145 13.63 0.36 1.76
C ILE A 145 14.04 -1.05 1.32
N GLY A 146 13.32 -1.68 0.40
CA GLY A 146 13.65 -3.00 -0.13
C GLY A 146 15.03 -3.04 -0.81
N LEU A 147 15.38 -2.00 -1.56
CA LEU A 147 16.71 -1.84 -2.16
C LEU A 147 17.83 -1.59 -1.13
N LEU A 148 17.49 -1.04 0.04
CA LEU A 148 18.42 -0.85 1.14
C LEU A 148 18.51 -2.06 2.07
N ALA A 149 17.65 -3.07 1.91
CA ALA A 149 17.51 -4.18 2.84
C ALA A 149 18.83 -4.96 3.00
N GLU A 150 19.54 -5.25 1.90
CA GLU A 150 20.81 -5.98 1.93
C GLU A 150 21.87 -5.26 2.80
N ARG A 151 21.95 -3.93 2.68
CA ARG A 151 22.88 -3.11 3.48
C ARG A 151 22.54 -3.11 4.97
N ALA A 152 21.27 -3.30 5.30
CA ALA A 152 20.74 -3.26 6.66
C ALA A 152 20.80 -4.64 7.36
N SER A 153 20.78 -5.73 6.59
CA SER A 153 20.83 -7.10 7.11
C SER A 153 22.24 -7.59 7.47
N GLY A 154 23.30 -6.86 7.11
CA GLY A 154 24.68 -7.22 7.49
C GLY A 154 25.17 -8.55 6.89
N ILE A 155 24.64 -8.93 5.72
CA ILE A 155 25.16 -10.00 4.87
C ILE A 155 25.96 -9.35 3.74
#